data_AF-A0AAE4NWZ5-F1
#
_entry.id   AF-A0AAE4NWZ5-F1
#
_cell.length_a   1.000
_cell.length_b   1.000
_cell.length_c   1.000
_cell.angle_alpha   90.00
_cell.angle_beta   90.00
_cell.angle_gamma   90.00
#
_symmetry.space_group_name_H-M   'P 1'
#
loop_
_entity.id
_entity.type
_entity.pdbx_description
1 polymer ?
#
loop_
_entity_poly.entity_id
_entity_poly.type
_entity_poly.pdbx_seq_one_letter_code
_entity_poly.pdbx_strand_id
1 'polypeptide(L)'
;STGDFDIGISKDGERFYDDYKLFSFDNLKPGEERTAEFYIKNRGDYPVSSVVMVFNITDTENGALSKAEALVDKTPDTGELSRYLIITDFRVSQGDDEKVLSDYIGKSLGELNMSELQIFSGSLPKNGVLKVTLTVQLSPSAGNDCLTDTSKINIMIIASQ
;
A
#
# COMPACT_ATOMS: atom_id res chain seq x y z
N SER A 1 7.17 1.61 9.91
CA SER A 1 6.26 0.73 10.67
C SER A 1 6.32 -0.63 10.02
N THR A 2 6.82 -1.65 10.71
CA THR A 2 6.74 -3.06 10.27
C THR A 2 5.48 -3.65 10.90
N GLY A 3 4.55 -4.14 10.08
CA GLY A 3 3.30 -4.70 10.58
C GLY A 3 3.09 -6.12 10.08
N ASP A 4 2.52 -7.00 10.91
CA ASP A 4 2.18 -8.37 10.50
C ASP A 4 0.67 -8.54 10.28
N PHE A 5 0.22 -8.89 9.09
CA PHE A 5 -1.15 -9.31 8.77
C PHE A 5 -1.29 -10.81 9.00
N ASP A 6 -2.27 -11.22 9.80
CA ASP A 6 -2.65 -12.62 9.96
C ASP A 6 -3.87 -12.92 9.09
N ILE A 7 -3.78 -13.92 8.21
CA ILE A 7 -4.89 -14.39 7.39
C ILE A 7 -5.22 -15.84 7.72
N GLY A 8 -6.50 -16.21 7.62
CA GLY A 8 -6.96 -17.58 7.82
C GLY A 8 -7.97 -17.97 6.74
N ILE A 9 -7.97 -19.24 6.32
CA ILE A 9 -9.02 -19.81 5.47
C ILE A 9 -9.62 -21.00 6.22
N SER A 10 -10.94 -21.02 6.39
CA SER A 10 -11.69 -22.10 7.04
C SER A 10 -12.05 -23.22 6.06
N LYS A 11 -12.46 -24.37 6.63
CA LYS A 11 -12.74 -25.64 5.95
C LYS A 11 -13.89 -25.61 4.95
N ASP A 12 -14.79 -24.66 5.07
CA ASP A 12 -15.92 -24.41 4.17
C ASP A 12 -15.56 -23.52 2.96
N GLY A 13 -14.31 -23.06 2.88
CA GLY A 13 -13.90 -22.07 1.87
C GLY A 13 -14.41 -20.67 2.15
N GLU A 14 -15.05 -20.44 3.31
CA GLU A 14 -15.46 -19.10 3.71
C GLU A 14 -14.23 -18.26 4.12
N ARG A 15 -14.27 -17.00 3.67
CA ARG A 15 -13.17 -16.04 3.73
C ARG A 15 -13.07 -15.48 5.15
N PHE A 16 -11.91 -15.61 5.82
CA PHE A 16 -11.65 -14.83 7.03
C PHE A 16 -10.79 -13.61 6.69
N TYR A 17 -11.34 -12.42 6.96
CA TYR A 17 -10.63 -11.14 7.01
C TYR A 17 -10.58 -10.69 8.47
N ASP A 18 -9.42 -10.27 8.96
CA ASP A 18 -9.31 -9.00 9.70
C ASP A 18 -7.83 -8.67 9.97
N ASP A 19 -7.21 -7.88 9.10
CA ASP A 19 -6.22 -6.94 9.62
C ASP A 19 -6.15 -5.71 8.69
N TYR A 20 -6.55 -4.57 9.23
CA TYR A 20 -6.37 -3.26 8.62
C TYR A 20 -5.10 -2.66 9.18
N LYS A 21 -4.08 -2.50 8.34
CA LYS A 21 -2.94 -1.65 8.70
C LYS A 21 -3.02 -0.30 8.01
N LEU A 22 -2.89 0.71 8.85
CA LEU A 22 -2.73 2.09 8.45
C LEU A 22 -1.25 2.38 8.26
N PHE A 23 -0.88 2.77 7.03
CA PHE A 23 0.37 3.47 6.78
C PHE A 23 0.03 4.95 6.54
N SER A 24 0.76 5.85 7.21
CA SER A 24 0.71 7.28 6.92
C SER A 24 2.01 7.71 6.27
N PHE A 25 1.90 8.43 5.15
CA PHE A 25 3.01 9.19 4.60
C PHE A 25 2.74 10.66 4.85
N ASP A 26 3.55 11.24 5.72
CA ASP A 26 3.51 12.62 6.14
C ASP A 26 4.93 13.20 6.11
N ASN A 27 5.03 14.50 5.83
CA ASN A 27 6.29 15.26 5.87
C ASN A 27 7.40 14.67 4.98
N LEU A 28 7.04 14.17 3.79
CA LEU A 28 7.99 13.74 2.76
C LEU A 28 8.47 14.95 1.96
N LYS A 29 9.76 15.00 1.67
CA LYS A 29 10.32 15.97 0.71
C LYS A 29 10.20 15.43 -0.72
N PRO A 30 10.05 16.28 -1.74
CA PRO A 30 10.11 15.83 -3.13
C PRO A 30 11.40 15.04 -3.41
N GLY A 31 11.25 13.85 -3.99
CA GLY A 31 12.32 12.87 -4.24
C GLY A 31 12.63 11.93 -3.07
N GLU A 32 12.06 12.15 -1.87
CA GLU A 32 12.23 11.26 -0.72
C GLU A 32 11.45 9.96 -0.91
N GLU A 33 12.08 8.86 -0.51
CA GLU A 33 11.48 7.52 -0.53
C GLU A 33 11.15 7.05 0.87
N ARG A 34 10.08 6.25 0.99
CA ARG A 34 9.80 5.46 2.17
C ARG A 34 9.42 4.05 1.79
N THR A 35 10.00 3.10 2.53
CA THR A 35 9.71 1.69 2.41
C THR A 35 8.82 1.23 3.57
N ALA A 36 7.73 0.57 3.22
CA ALA A 36 6.89 -0.20 4.12
C ALA A 36 7.17 -1.69 3.91
N GLU A 37 7.38 -2.41 5.02
CA GLU A 37 7.52 -3.86 5.01
C GLU A 37 6.47 -4.47 5.93
N PHE A 38 5.82 -5.52 5.46
CA PHE A 38 4.84 -6.26 6.25
C PHE A 38 4.78 -7.73 5.86
N TYR A 39 4.18 -8.53 6.73
CA TYR A 39 4.08 -9.98 6.54
C TYR A 39 2.62 -10.39 6.42
N ILE A 40 2.31 -11.37 5.58
CA ILE A 40 1.00 -12.01 5.48
C ILE A 40 1.17 -13.47 5.86
N LYS A 41 0.58 -13.88 6.98
CA LYS A 41 0.77 -15.22 7.57
C LYS A 41 -0.49 -16.05 7.39
N ASN A 42 -0.39 -17.21 6.73
CA ASN A 42 -1.49 -18.17 6.66
C ASN A 42 -1.60 -18.96 7.96
N ARG A 43 -2.45 -18.52 8.88
CA ARG A 43 -2.78 -19.26 10.13
C ARG A 43 -3.96 -20.22 9.96
N GLY A 44 -4.53 -20.31 8.76
CA GLY A 44 -5.59 -21.25 8.43
C GLY A 44 -5.11 -22.70 8.36
N ASP A 45 -6.07 -23.62 8.24
CA ASP A 45 -5.77 -25.04 8.10
C ASP A 45 -5.44 -25.47 6.67
N TYR A 46 -5.74 -24.60 5.69
CA TYR A 46 -5.66 -24.89 4.27
C TYR A 46 -4.65 -23.98 3.56
N PRO A 47 -4.00 -24.46 2.47
CA PRO A 47 -3.18 -23.60 1.64
C PRO A 47 -3.98 -22.46 0.99
N VAL A 48 -3.37 -21.28 0.91
CA VAL A 48 -3.88 -20.12 0.17
C VAL A 48 -3.28 -20.15 -1.23
N SER A 49 -4.11 -20.04 -2.27
CA SER A 49 -3.62 -20.05 -3.66
C SER A 49 -3.43 -18.66 -4.25
N SER A 50 -4.14 -17.67 -3.72
CA SER A 50 -4.16 -16.30 -4.22
C SER A 50 -4.25 -15.31 -3.08
N VAL A 51 -3.46 -14.22 -3.19
CA VAL A 51 -3.59 -13.05 -2.33
C VAL A 51 -3.70 -11.81 -3.19
N VAL A 52 -4.76 -11.05 -2.97
CA VAL A 52 -5.05 -9.75 -3.56
C VAL A 52 -4.94 -8.69 -2.49
N MET A 53 -4.36 -7.55 -2.83
CA MET A 53 -4.26 -6.37 -1.99
C MET A 53 -5.09 -5.24 -2.59
N VAL A 54 -5.76 -4.47 -1.74
CA VAL A 54 -6.46 -3.25 -2.15
C VAL A 54 -5.99 -2.09 -1.28
N PHE A 55 -5.56 -1.00 -1.90
CA PHE A 55 -5.35 0.27 -1.21
C PHE A 55 -6.70 0.98 -1.05
N ASN A 56 -6.97 1.48 0.15
CA ASN A 56 -8.04 2.45 0.39
C ASN A 56 -7.40 3.73 0.94
N ILE A 57 -7.29 4.71 0.06
CA ILE A 57 -6.53 5.93 0.28
C ILE A 57 -7.49 7.08 0.53
N THR A 58 -7.19 7.84 1.57
CA THR A 58 -7.84 9.10 1.88
C THR A 58 -6.78 10.18 1.95
N ASP A 59 -6.83 11.09 0.98
CA ASP A 59 -6.07 12.33 1.05
C ASP A 59 -6.82 13.33 1.92
N THR A 60 -6.06 14.08 2.71
CA THR A 60 -6.56 15.16 3.53
C THR A 60 -5.55 16.29 3.52
N GLU A 61 -6.04 17.51 3.34
CA GLU A 61 -5.24 18.70 3.58
C GLU A 61 -5.21 19.01 5.07
N ASN A 62 -4.02 19.25 5.62
CA ASN A 62 -3.87 19.45 7.06
C ASN A 62 -3.38 20.88 7.38
N GLY A 63 -4.33 21.76 7.68
CA GLY A 63 -4.06 23.10 8.18
C GLY A 63 -4.52 24.21 7.25
N ALA A 64 -3.94 25.39 7.40
CA ALA A 64 -4.14 26.49 6.47
C ALA A 64 -3.02 26.46 5.43
N LEU A 65 -3.38 26.49 4.14
CA LEU A 65 -2.44 26.61 3.03
C LEU A 65 -1.32 27.59 3.35
N SER A 66 -0.08 27.15 3.13
CA SER A 66 1.03 28.10 3.14
C SER A 66 0.84 29.12 2.01
N LYS A 67 1.44 30.32 2.14
CA LYS A 67 1.41 31.32 1.06
C LYS A 67 2.01 30.80 -0.26
N ALA A 68 2.87 29.78 -0.18
CA ALA A 68 3.46 29.15 -1.34
C ALA A 68 2.50 28.13 -1.99
N GLU A 69 1.81 27.30 -1.20
CA GLU A 69 0.77 26.38 -1.70
C GLU A 69 -0.41 27.12 -2.31
N ALA A 70 -0.92 28.17 -1.66
CA ALA A 70 -2.07 28.92 -2.17
C ALA A 70 -1.88 29.53 -3.58
N LEU A 71 -0.64 29.59 -4.08
CA LEU A 71 -0.33 30.09 -5.42
C LEU A 71 -0.38 29.02 -6.51
N VAL A 72 -0.31 27.73 -6.14
CA VAL A 72 -0.10 26.61 -7.06
C VAL A 72 -1.08 25.45 -6.84
N ASP A 73 -1.60 25.31 -5.62
CA ASP A 73 -2.58 24.30 -5.25
C ASP A 73 -3.94 24.56 -5.93
N LYS A 74 -4.48 23.50 -6.53
CA LYS A 74 -5.73 23.51 -7.30
C LYS A 74 -6.86 22.78 -6.57
N THR A 75 -6.59 22.16 -5.43
CA THR A 75 -7.54 21.36 -4.65
C THR A 75 -7.42 21.58 -3.14
N PRO A 76 -7.65 22.83 -2.68
CA PRO A 76 -7.41 23.30 -1.30
C PRO A 76 -8.37 22.76 -0.23
N ASP A 77 -9.15 21.73 -0.56
CA ASP A 77 -10.13 21.13 0.35
C ASP A 77 -10.00 19.60 0.45
N THR A 78 -9.20 18.95 -0.42
CA THR A 78 -9.19 17.47 -0.55
C THR A 78 -7.80 16.85 -0.38
N GLY A 79 -6.72 17.61 -0.62
CA GLY A 79 -5.36 17.08 -0.74
C GLY A 79 -5.16 16.23 -1.99
N GLU A 80 -3.94 16.21 -2.52
CA GLU A 80 -3.57 15.50 -3.77
C GLU A 80 -2.32 14.63 -3.66
N LEU A 81 -1.75 14.52 -2.45
CA LEU A 81 -0.47 13.84 -2.22
C LEU A 81 -0.40 12.42 -2.81
N SER A 82 -1.48 11.62 -2.75
CA SER A 82 -1.46 10.25 -3.29
C SER A 82 -1.18 10.16 -4.78
N ARG A 83 -1.48 11.21 -5.56
CA ARG A 83 -1.15 11.30 -7.00
C ARG A 83 0.34 11.44 -7.25
N TYR A 84 1.07 11.98 -6.28
CA TYR A 84 2.51 12.18 -6.36
C TYR A 84 3.31 11.10 -5.64
N LEU A 85 2.67 10.21 -4.89
CA LEU A 85 3.34 9.05 -4.27
C LEU A 85 3.46 7.92 -5.29
N ILE A 86 4.64 7.79 -5.91
CA ILE A 86 4.94 6.82 -6.96
C ILE A 86 5.57 5.56 -6.37
N ILE A 87 5.09 4.38 -6.77
CA ILE A 87 5.72 3.11 -6.38
C ILE A 87 7.05 2.94 -7.12
N THR A 88 8.16 2.86 -6.39
CA THR A 88 9.52 2.63 -6.95
C THR A 88 10.02 1.21 -6.77
N ASP A 89 9.53 0.49 -5.74
CA ASP A 89 9.76 -0.95 -5.56
C ASP A 89 8.49 -1.61 -5.01
N PHE A 90 8.14 -2.78 -5.53
CA PHE A 90 7.05 -3.57 -4.98
C PHE A 90 7.33 -5.05 -5.22
N ARG A 91 7.52 -5.79 -4.13
CA ARG A 91 7.92 -7.19 -4.18
C ARG A 91 7.26 -8.01 -3.09
N VAL A 92 7.07 -9.28 -3.41
CA VAL A 92 6.59 -10.31 -2.48
C VAL A 92 7.58 -11.44 -2.46
N SER A 93 7.91 -11.92 -1.27
CA SER A 93 8.78 -13.07 -1.07
C SER A 93 8.13 -14.14 -0.21
N GLN A 94 8.44 -15.39 -0.53
CA GLN A 94 8.04 -16.59 0.19
C GLN A 94 9.29 -17.46 0.41
N GLY A 95 9.87 -17.40 1.60
CA GLY A 95 11.18 -18.03 1.84
C GLY A 95 12.27 -17.37 1.00
N ASP A 96 12.99 -18.15 0.19
CA ASP A 96 14.06 -17.66 -0.70
C ASP A 96 13.52 -17.19 -2.08
N ASP A 97 12.25 -17.48 -2.39
CA ASP A 97 11.63 -17.05 -3.64
C ASP A 97 11.14 -15.60 -3.51
N GLU A 98 11.57 -14.74 -4.42
CA GLU A 98 11.16 -13.34 -4.50
C GLU A 98 10.58 -13.03 -5.88
N LYS A 99 9.46 -12.29 -5.90
CA LYS A 99 8.80 -11.80 -7.11
C LYS A 99 8.62 -10.30 -7.05
N VAL A 100 9.15 -9.61 -8.05
CA VAL A 100 8.87 -8.20 -8.30
C VAL A 100 7.52 -8.06 -9.01
N LEU A 101 6.68 -7.16 -8.53
CA LEU A 101 5.36 -6.86 -9.07
C LEU A 101 5.45 -5.67 -10.04
N SER A 102 6.18 -5.86 -11.14
CA SER A 102 6.53 -4.79 -12.08
C SER A 102 5.33 -4.04 -12.68
N ASP A 103 4.16 -4.67 -12.77
CA ASP A 103 2.93 -4.07 -13.29
C ASP A 103 2.41 -2.89 -12.45
N TYR A 104 2.92 -2.74 -11.21
CA TYR A 104 2.55 -1.67 -10.28
C TYR A 104 3.64 -0.62 -10.11
N ILE A 105 4.88 -0.90 -10.53
CA ILE A 105 6.00 0.04 -10.43
C ILE A 105 5.78 1.19 -11.41
N GLY A 106 6.05 2.41 -10.95
CA GLY A 106 5.87 3.66 -11.71
C GLY A 106 4.45 4.22 -11.67
N LYS A 107 3.48 3.49 -11.10
CA LYS A 107 2.13 4.00 -10.85
C LYS A 107 2.09 4.77 -9.54
N SER A 108 1.26 5.80 -9.50
CA SER A 108 0.93 6.50 -8.27
C SER A 108 0.00 5.67 -7.39
N LEU A 109 0.05 5.89 -6.08
CA LEU A 109 -0.90 5.29 -5.16
C LEU A 109 -2.34 5.75 -5.47
N GLY A 110 -2.53 6.99 -5.90
CA GLY A 110 -3.82 7.52 -6.33
C GLY A 110 -4.43 6.75 -7.51
N GLU A 111 -3.61 6.38 -8.51
CA GLU A 111 -4.06 5.54 -9.64
C GLU A 111 -4.47 4.12 -9.22
N LEU A 112 -3.83 3.58 -8.17
CA LEU A 112 -4.10 2.25 -7.66
C LEU A 112 -5.15 2.21 -6.54
N ASN A 113 -5.70 3.37 -6.16
CA ASN A 113 -6.71 3.45 -5.11
C ASN A 113 -7.93 2.60 -5.48
N MET A 114 -8.41 1.80 -4.54
CA MET A 114 -9.52 0.86 -4.68
C MET A 114 -9.37 -0.20 -5.78
N SER A 115 -8.17 -0.33 -6.38
CA SER A 115 -7.88 -1.36 -7.38
C SER A 115 -7.42 -2.66 -6.71
N GLU A 116 -7.78 -3.79 -7.32
CA GLU A 116 -7.31 -5.11 -6.90
C GLU A 116 -5.90 -5.38 -7.46
N LEU A 117 -4.93 -5.54 -6.54
CA LEU A 117 -3.54 -5.84 -6.86
C LEU A 117 -3.26 -7.31 -6.55
N GLN A 118 -3.06 -8.12 -7.58
CA GLN A 118 -2.69 -9.52 -7.42
C GLN A 118 -1.23 -9.62 -6.98
N ILE A 119 -1.00 -9.82 -5.69
CA ILE A 119 0.36 -9.81 -5.11
C ILE A 119 0.96 -11.21 -4.97
N PHE A 120 0.14 -12.26 -4.93
CA PHE A 120 0.60 -13.64 -4.85
C PHE A 120 -0.32 -14.61 -5.59
N SER A 121 0.24 -15.52 -6.36
CA SER A 121 -0.46 -16.65 -6.98
C SER A 121 0.43 -17.88 -6.87
N GLY A 122 -0.04 -18.96 -6.25
CA GLY A 122 0.79 -20.13 -5.99
C GLY A 122 0.18 -21.05 -4.93
N SER A 123 1.01 -21.52 -4.01
CA SER A 123 0.55 -22.28 -2.85
C SER A 123 1.30 -21.79 -1.62
N LEU A 124 0.61 -21.02 -0.79
CA LEU A 124 1.08 -20.60 0.52
C LEU A 124 0.57 -21.62 1.55
N PRO A 125 1.42 -22.54 2.03
CA PRO A 125 0.99 -23.62 2.91
C PRO A 125 0.49 -23.09 4.25
N LYS A 126 -0.11 -23.98 5.05
CA LYS A 126 -0.40 -23.70 6.45
C LYS A 126 0.86 -23.22 7.18
N ASN A 127 0.71 -22.16 7.97
CA ASN A 127 1.79 -21.40 8.64
C ASN A 127 2.81 -20.77 7.67
N GLY A 128 2.52 -20.75 6.37
CA GLY A 128 3.31 -20.05 5.37
C GLY A 128 3.27 -18.55 5.60
N VAL A 129 4.36 -17.88 5.24
CA VAL A 129 4.51 -16.44 5.40
C VAL A 129 4.93 -15.83 4.07
N LEU A 130 4.24 -14.77 3.66
CA LEU A 130 4.67 -13.86 2.60
C LEU A 130 5.25 -12.61 3.25
N LYS A 131 6.42 -12.16 2.81
CA LYS A 131 6.92 -10.81 3.12
C LYS A 131 6.61 -9.91 1.93
N VAL A 132 5.95 -8.80 2.19
CA VAL A 132 5.66 -7.75 1.21
C VAL A 132 6.56 -6.55 1.51
N THR A 133 7.22 -6.04 0.47
CA THR A 133 8.01 -4.80 0.53
C THR A 133 7.46 -3.84 -0.52
N LEU A 134 7.11 -2.65 -0.08
CA LEU A 134 6.58 -1.57 -0.91
C LEU A 134 7.40 -0.31 -0.64
N THR A 135 8.08 0.21 -1.65
CA THR A 135 8.76 1.51 -1.59
C THR A 135 8.00 2.50 -2.44
N VAL A 136 7.70 3.65 -1.84
CA VAL A 136 7.05 4.77 -2.50
C VAL A 136 7.95 5.99 -2.43
N GLN A 137 7.97 6.76 -3.50
CA GLN A 137 8.68 8.02 -3.62
C GLN A 137 7.68 9.15 -3.80
N LEU A 138 7.88 10.25 -3.08
CA LEU A 138 7.21 11.49 -3.45
C LEU A 138 7.85 12.04 -4.73
N SER A 139 7.07 12.16 -5.80
CA SER A 139 7.56 12.64 -7.09
C SER A 139 8.35 13.95 -6.94
N PRO A 140 9.55 14.07 -7.55
CA PRO A 140 10.28 15.34 -7.59
C PRO A 140 9.47 16.49 -8.21
N SER A 141 8.46 16.17 -9.03
CA SER A 141 7.57 17.15 -9.65
C SER A 141 6.47 17.67 -8.72
N ALA A 142 6.31 17.10 -7.51
CA ALA A 142 5.29 17.52 -6.55
C ALA A 142 5.49 18.98 -6.08
N GLY A 143 6.71 19.51 -6.17
CA GLY A 143 7.00 20.90 -5.86
C GLY A 143 6.55 21.29 -4.45
N ASN A 144 5.83 22.41 -4.35
CA ASN A 144 5.19 22.85 -3.11
C ASN A 144 3.70 22.47 -3.06
N ASP A 145 3.17 21.73 -4.03
CA ASP A 145 1.73 21.54 -4.22
C ASP A 145 1.10 20.66 -3.12
N CYS A 146 1.90 19.88 -2.38
CA CYS A 146 1.43 18.95 -1.34
C CYS A 146 2.17 19.13 0.00
N LEU A 147 2.62 20.35 0.31
CA LEU A 147 3.50 20.64 1.45
C LEU A 147 2.82 20.36 2.80
N THR A 148 1.50 20.56 2.88
CA THR A 148 0.65 20.39 4.07
C THR A 148 -0.30 19.20 3.96
N ASP A 149 -0.25 18.48 2.83
CA ASP A 149 -1.08 17.32 2.58
C ASP A 149 -0.64 16.11 3.40
N THR A 150 -1.61 15.28 3.76
CA THR A 150 -1.38 13.97 4.35
C THR A 150 -2.20 12.93 3.61
N SER A 151 -1.57 11.82 3.22
CA SER A 151 -2.26 10.65 2.68
C SER A 151 -2.32 9.54 3.72
N LYS A 152 -3.54 9.13 4.06
CA LYS A 152 -3.80 7.94 4.88
C LYS A 152 -4.08 6.76 3.96
N ILE A 153 -3.28 5.70 4.08
CA ILE A 153 -3.44 4.50 3.26
C ILE A 153 -3.81 3.35 4.17
N ASN A 154 -5.02 2.83 3.96
CA ASN A 154 -5.46 1.59 4.54
C ASN A 154 -5.20 0.47 3.54
N ILE A 155 -4.69 -0.66 4.01
CA ILE A 155 -4.47 -1.84 3.19
C ILE A 155 -5.49 -2.91 3.58
N MET A 156 -6.21 -3.44 2.60
CA MET A 156 -7.05 -4.62 2.74
C MET A 156 -6.40 -5.79 2.01
N ILE A 157 -6.35 -6.95 2.68
CA ILE A 157 -5.78 -8.18 2.13
C ILE A 157 -6.90 -9.21 1.95
N ILE A 158 -7.08 -9.66 0.71
CA ILE A 158 -8.05 -10.66 0.29
C ILE A 158 -7.30 -11.95 -0.05
N ALA A 159 -7.60 -13.04 0.65
CA ALA A 159 -7.01 -14.35 0.38
C ALA A 159 -8.07 -15.35 -0.12
N SER A 160 -7.69 -16.23 -1.04
CA SER A 160 -8.55 -17.32 -1.51
C SER A 160 -7.79 -18.63 -1.72
N GLN A 161 -8.55 -19.73 -1.77
CA GLN A 161 -8.10 -21.05 -2.21
C GLN A 161 -8.27 -21.23 -3.71
#